data_AF-A0A6A6BQ22-F1
#
_entry.id   AF-A0A6A6BQ22-F1
#
_cell.length_a   1.000
_cell.length_b   1.000
_cell.length_c   1.000
_cell.angle_alpha   90.00
_cell.angle_beta   90.00
_cell.angle_gamma   90.00
#
_symmetry.space_group_name_H-M   'P 1'
#
loop_
_entity.id
_entity.type
_entity.pdbx_description
1 polymer ?
#
loop_
_entity_poly.entity_id
_entity_poly.type
_entity_poly.pdbx_seq_one_letter_code
_entity_poly.pdbx_strand_id
1 'polypeptide(L)'
;MAAARETLLDSLDALLGQYLVLLDQYTTAREQLSTALASGFISLAQANFNSPNRVRYGQDLYDERMQALRAVSIDETGPALTRAIGLVKTTGEPPSPSSDPADEAPPNPNDPAEITASDKDNTPQHAAEGETHPTPRDPIRMFGILVPPALRTSQAHFVRAVEGPVPRLANLAAELRALEIEIGRARKAVRKCGGGGGEA
;
A
#
# COMPACT_ATOMS: atom_id res chain seq x y z
N MET A 1 -21.12 -40.60 23.46
CA MET A 1 -19.64 -40.57 23.38
C MET A 1 -19.15 -40.70 21.94
N ALA A 2 -19.54 -41.76 21.20
CA ALA A 2 -19.11 -41.96 19.80
C ALA A 2 -19.56 -40.82 18.85
N ALA A 3 -20.84 -40.45 18.84
CA ALA A 3 -21.37 -39.38 17.97
C ALA A 3 -20.75 -37.98 18.27
N ALA A 4 -20.45 -37.70 19.54
CA ALA A 4 -19.76 -36.46 19.93
C ALA A 4 -18.29 -36.43 19.48
N ARG A 5 -17.65 -37.60 19.36
CA ARG A 5 -16.30 -37.71 18.81
C ARG A 5 -16.30 -37.56 17.29
N GLU A 6 -17.29 -38.14 16.61
CA GLU A 6 -17.46 -38.05 15.16
C GLU A 6 -17.65 -36.60 14.71
N THR A 7 -18.56 -35.86 15.35
CA THR A 7 -18.75 -34.42 15.10
C THR A 7 -17.50 -33.57 15.33
N LEU A 8 -16.65 -33.92 16.31
CA LEU A 8 -15.37 -33.25 16.52
C LEU A 8 -14.32 -33.59 15.45
N LEU A 9 -14.36 -34.80 14.88
CA LEU A 9 -13.51 -35.20 13.77
C LEU A 9 -13.93 -34.46 12.49
N ASP A 10 -15.23 -34.40 12.19
CA ASP A 10 -15.75 -33.64 11.06
C ASP A 10 -15.37 -32.16 11.15
N SER A 11 -15.47 -31.57 12.35
CA SER A 11 -15.04 -30.20 12.61
C SER A 11 -13.53 -30.01 12.38
N LEU A 12 -12.71 -30.98 12.81
CA LEU A 12 -11.26 -30.95 12.61
C LEU A 12 -10.89 -31.06 11.13
N ASP A 13 -11.56 -31.92 10.38
CA ASP A 13 -11.34 -32.06 8.94
C ASP A 13 -11.74 -30.79 8.19
N ALA A 14 -12.84 -30.13 8.58
CA ALA A 14 -13.22 -28.84 8.04
C ALA A 14 -12.17 -27.75 8.31
N LEU A 15 -11.61 -27.69 9.53
CA LEU A 15 -10.53 -26.74 9.88
C LEU A 15 -9.25 -27.03 9.08
N LEU A 16 -8.89 -28.29 8.88
CA LEU A 16 -7.74 -28.67 8.05
C LEU A 16 -7.96 -28.30 6.58
N GLY A 17 -9.18 -28.49 6.06
CA GLY A 17 -9.54 -28.06 4.71
C GLY A 17 -9.37 -26.55 4.52
N GLN A 18 -9.86 -25.74 5.47
CA GLN A 18 -9.69 -24.29 5.46
C GLN A 18 -8.21 -23.89 5.54
N TYR A 19 -7.43 -24.56 6.38
CA TYR A 19 -6.00 -24.31 6.52
C TYR A 19 -5.25 -24.54 5.20
N LEU A 20 -5.54 -25.63 4.48
CA LEU A 20 -4.91 -25.92 3.18
C LEU A 20 -5.27 -24.87 2.12
N VAL A 21 -6.53 -24.41 2.09
CA VAL A 21 -6.95 -23.34 1.19
C VAL A 21 -6.23 -22.03 1.50
N LEU A 22 -6.12 -21.67 2.78
CA LEU A 22 -5.39 -20.45 3.17
C LEU A 22 -3.89 -20.56 2.90
N LEU A 23 -3.31 -21.75 3.04
CA LEU A 23 -1.91 -22.00 2.71
C LEU A 23 -1.65 -21.77 1.21
N ASP A 24 -2.54 -22.25 0.33
CA ASP A 24 -2.46 -22.02 -1.11
C ASP A 24 -2.60 -20.54 -1.49
N GLN A 25 -3.51 -19.83 -0.82
CA GLN A 25 -3.64 -18.38 -1.00
C GLN A 25 -2.37 -17.63 -0.54
N TYR A 26 -1.75 -18.08 0.55
CA TYR A 26 -0.52 -17.51 1.08
C TYR A 26 0.66 -17.74 0.14
N THR A 27 0.85 -18.96 -0.37
CA THR A 27 1.92 -19.27 -1.34
C THR A 27 1.74 -18.48 -2.62
N THR A 28 0.52 -18.41 -3.15
CA THR A 28 0.19 -17.62 -4.35
C THR A 28 0.49 -16.13 -4.13
N ALA A 29 0.09 -15.56 -2.99
CA ALA A 29 0.37 -14.15 -2.69
C ALA A 29 1.88 -13.89 -2.53
N ARG A 30 2.63 -14.86 -1.99
CA ARG A 30 4.09 -14.78 -1.85
C ARG A 30 4.79 -14.79 -3.21
N GLU A 31 4.34 -15.63 -4.13
CA GLU A 31 4.85 -15.65 -5.51
C GLU A 31 4.60 -14.31 -6.21
N GLN A 32 3.38 -13.76 -6.09
CA GLN A 32 3.04 -12.45 -6.65
C GLN A 32 3.94 -11.34 -6.09
N LEU A 33 4.20 -11.35 -4.77
CA LEU A 33 5.15 -10.42 -4.14
C LEU A 33 6.55 -10.58 -4.73
N SER A 34 7.04 -11.82 -4.85
CA SER A 34 8.37 -12.11 -5.39
C SER A 34 8.52 -11.62 -6.82
N THR A 35 7.54 -11.87 -7.69
CA THR A 35 7.55 -11.39 -9.07
C THR A 35 7.54 -9.86 -9.15
N ALA A 36 6.70 -9.20 -8.34
CA ALA A 36 6.64 -7.74 -8.30
C ALA A 36 7.96 -7.11 -7.81
N LEU A 37 8.57 -7.66 -6.77
CA LEU A 37 9.88 -7.19 -6.29
C LEU A 37 10.98 -7.44 -7.31
N ALA A 38 11.05 -8.64 -7.91
CA ALA A 38 12.06 -8.98 -8.91
C ALA A 38 11.99 -8.03 -10.11
N SER A 39 10.79 -7.82 -10.69
CA SER A 39 10.59 -6.88 -11.80
C SER A 39 10.89 -5.43 -11.42
N GLY A 40 10.53 -5.00 -10.20
CA GLY A 40 10.88 -3.69 -9.66
C GLY A 40 12.38 -3.47 -9.55
N PHE A 41 13.12 -4.42 -8.97
CA PHE A 41 14.57 -4.35 -8.83
C PHE A 41 15.33 -4.43 -10.16
N ILE A 42 14.86 -5.25 -11.11
CA ILE A 42 15.44 -5.29 -12.46
C ILE A 42 15.29 -3.93 -13.15
N SER A 43 14.09 -3.33 -13.07
CA SER A 43 13.84 -2.00 -13.64
C SER A 43 14.66 -0.91 -12.96
N LEU A 44 14.87 -1.01 -11.64
CA LEU A 44 15.77 -0.12 -10.88
C LEU A 44 17.22 -0.26 -11.35
N ALA A 45 17.69 -1.51 -11.54
CA ALA A 45 19.04 -1.77 -12.03
C ALA A 45 19.25 -1.20 -13.44
N GLN A 46 18.25 -1.34 -14.32
CA GLN A 46 18.27 -0.74 -15.65
C GLN A 46 18.30 0.80 -15.59
N ALA A 47 17.55 1.42 -14.68
CA ALA A 47 17.61 2.86 -14.47
C ALA A 47 18.99 3.32 -13.98
N ASN A 48 19.58 2.60 -13.02
CA ASN A 48 20.90 2.88 -12.49
C ASN A 48 22.01 2.73 -13.54
N PHE A 49 21.90 1.73 -14.40
CA PHE A 49 22.85 1.50 -15.49
C PHE A 49 22.82 2.61 -16.54
N ASN A 50 21.63 3.10 -16.89
CA ASN A 50 21.43 4.16 -17.88
C ASN A 50 21.44 5.58 -17.27
N SER A 51 21.89 5.73 -16.02
CA SER A 51 21.83 7.02 -15.31
C SER A 51 22.82 8.02 -15.91
N PRO A 52 22.39 9.29 -16.13
CA PRO A 52 23.33 10.35 -16.49
C PRO A 52 24.30 10.57 -15.31
N ASN A 53 25.58 10.76 -15.61
CA ASN A 53 26.63 11.00 -14.62
C ASN A 53 26.83 9.88 -13.58
N ARG A 54 26.38 8.65 -13.88
CA ARG A 54 26.57 7.47 -13.02
C ARG A 54 25.95 7.62 -11.62
N VAL A 55 24.94 8.48 -11.51
CA VAL A 55 24.18 8.71 -10.27
C VAL A 55 23.30 7.50 -9.99
N ARG A 56 23.44 6.90 -8.81
CA ARG A 56 22.60 5.77 -8.41
C ARG A 56 21.32 6.28 -7.76
N TYR A 57 20.17 5.89 -8.30
CA TYR A 57 18.88 6.12 -7.66
C TYR A 57 18.81 5.27 -6.40
N GLY A 58 18.79 5.93 -5.25
CA GLY A 58 18.85 5.29 -3.94
C GLY A 58 18.65 6.29 -2.81
N GLN A 59 18.92 5.82 -1.59
CA GLN A 59 18.66 6.55 -0.34
C GLN A 59 19.36 7.91 -0.29
N ASP A 60 20.53 8.03 -0.92
CA ASP A 60 21.32 9.27 -0.96
C ASP A 60 20.61 10.43 -1.69
N LEU A 61 19.60 10.12 -2.53
CA LEU A 61 18.78 11.12 -3.24
C LEU A 61 17.39 11.29 -2.62
N TYR A 62 17.13 10.71 -1.45
CA TYR A 62 15.83 10.87 -0.80
C TYR A 62 15.73 12.27 -0.21
N ASP A 63 14.65 12.98 -0.55
CA ASP A 63 14.25 14.19 0.14
C ASP A 63 13.76 13.84 1.56
N GLU A 64 14.43 14.38 2.57
CA GLU A 64 14.07 14.18 3.99
C GLU A 64 12.68 14.74 4.34
N ARG A 65 12.14 15.64 3.50
CA ARG A 65 10.80 16.21 3.67
C ARG A 65 9.70 15.29 3.14
N MET A 66 10.04 14.18 2.48
CA MET A 66 9.06 13.27 1.89
C MET A 66 8.18 12.63 2.97
N GLN A 67 6.86 12.70 2.76
CA GLN A 67 5.88 12.03 3.60
C GLN A 67 5.40 10.72 2.96
N ALA A 68 5.02 9.74 3.78
CA ALA A 68 4.52 8.47 3.29
C ALA A 68 3.20 8.66 2.52
N LEU A 69 3.18 8.28 1.24
CA LEU A 69 1.96 8.29 0.40
C LEU A 69 1.03 7.10 0.64
N ARG A 70 1.55 6.07 1.32
CA ARG A 70 0.87 4.79 1.57
C ARG A 70 1.05 4.48 3.04
N ALA A 71 -0.05 4.53 3.76
CA ALA A 71 -0.11 4.15 5.15
C ALA A 71 -0.91 2.84 5.27
N VAL A 72 -0.73 2.16 6.39
CA VAL A 72 -1.50 0.99 6.75
C VAL A 72 -2.31 1.30 8.00
N SER A 73 -3.63 1.11 7.95
CA SER A 73 -4.45 1.04 9.16
C SER A 73 -4.41 -0.38 9.70
N ILE A 74 -4.32 -0.49 11.02
CA ILE A 74 -4.37 -1.77 11.72
C ILE A 74 -5.67 -1.77 12.50
N ASP A 75 -6.66 -2.50 12.00
CA ASP A 75 -7.96 -2.62 12.65
C ASP A 75 -7.96 -3.89 13.51
N GLU A 76 -8.38 -3.76 14.77
CA GLU A 76 -8.54 -4.91 15.68
C GLU A 76 -9.95 -5.47 15.48
N THR A 77 -10.04 -6.64 14.83
CA THR A 77 -11.34 -7.26 14.55
C THR A 77 -11.60 -8.42 15.52
N GLY A 78 -12.48 -8.19 16.51
CA GLY A 78 -13.11 -9.24 17.33
C GLY A 78 -12.28 -9.82 18.49
N PRO A 79 -12.83 -10.82 19.23
CA PRO A 79 -12.22 -11.39 20.44
C PRO A 79 -10.99 -12.28 20.18
N ALA A 80 -10.73 -12.64 18.91
CA ALA A 80 -9.46 -13.16 18.45
C ALA A 80 -8.67 -11.97 17.90
N LEU A 81 -7.44 -11.75 18.37
CA LEU A 81 -6.56 -10.64 17.99
C LEU A 81 -6.08 -10.71 16.52
N THR A 82 -7.01 -10.83 15.58
CA THR A 82 -6.75 -10.73 14.15
C THR A 82 -6.73 -9.26 13.77
N ARG A 83 -5.50 -8.76 13.59
CA ARG A 83 -5.21 -7.42 13.08
C ARG A 83 -5.37 -7.42 11.57
N ALA A 84 -6.35 -6.67 11.07
CA ALA A 84 -6.52 -6.46 9.64
C ALA A 84 -5.67 -5.27 9.21
N ILE A 85 -4.82 -5.47 8.22
CA ILE A 85 -3.98 -4.44 7.62
C ILE A 85 -4.69 -3.92 6.36
N GLY A 86 -5.19 -2.68 6.46
CA GLY A 86 -5.84 -1.95 5.38
C GLY A 86 -4.92 -0.88 4.81
N LEU A 87 -4.96 -0.65 3.49
CA LEU A 87 -4.18 0.42 2.86
C LEU A 87 -4.95 1.74 2.97
N VAL A 88 -4.38 2.72 3.65
CA VAL A 88 -4.85 4.10 3.66
C VAL A 88 -3.97 4.91 2.72
N LYS A 89 -4.56 5.44 1.65
CA LYS A 89 -3.90 6.47 0.83
C LYS A 89 -3.96 7.77 1.63
N THR A 90 -2.81 8.29 2.03
CA THR A 90 -2.71 9.61 2.65
C THR A 90 -3.01 10.67 1.59
N THR A 91 -4.30 10.97 1.44
CA THR A 91 -4.76 12.10 0.63
C THR A 91 -5.01 13.23 1.62
N GLY A 92 -4.18 14.28 1.57
CA GLY A 92 -4.56 15.55 2.16
C GLY A 92 -5.68 16.13 1.29
N GLU A 93 -6.92 16.02 1.77
CA GLU A 93 -8.11 16.57 1.12
C GLU A 93 -8.61 17.81 1.91
N PRO A 94 -8.75 18.99 1.28
CA PRO A 94 -9.48 20.11 1.87
C PRO A 94 -10.99 20.02 1.55
N PRO A 95 -11.87 20.63 2.36
CA PRO A 95 -13.31 20.59 2.15
C PRO A 95 -13.73 21.36 0.89
N SER A 96 -14.58 20.71 0.10
CA SER A 96 -15.32 21.27 -1.01
C SER A 96 -16.24 22.41 -0.56
N PRO A 97 -16.28 23.58 -1.24
CA PRO A 97 -17.46 24.41 -1.28
C PRO A 97 -18.12 24.29 -2.65
N SER A 98 -19.32 23.73 -2.61
CA SER A 98 -20.41 23.85 -3.58
C SER A 98 -20.60 25.27 -4.13
N SER A 99 -20.76 25.39 -5.45
CA SER A 99 -21.67 26.36 -6.09
C SER A 99 -21.60 26.26 -7.62
N ASP A 100 -22.67 25.75 -8.23
CA ASP A 100 -23.20 26.22 -9.52
C ASP A 100 -24.51 26.99 -9.18
N PRO A 101 -25.08 27.91 -10.01
CA PRO A 101 -24.91 28.03 -11.47
C PRO A 101 -24.89 29.46 -12.09
N ALA A 102 -24.62 29.49 -13.41
CA ALA A 102 -25.21 30.33 -14.48
C ALA A 102 -24.67 31.74 -14.85
N ASP A 103 -24.66 31.95 -16.18
CA ASP A 103 -24.44 33.14 -17.04
C ASP A 103 -23.03 33.78 -17.04
N GLU A 104 -22.39 34.13 -18.16
CA GLU A 104 -22.89 34.66 -19.45
C GLU A 104 -21.80 34.49 -20.56
N ALA A 105 -22.19 34.69 -21.82
CA ALA A 105 -21.49 34.37 -23.07
C ALA A 105 -20.21 35.22 -23.42
N PRO A 106 -19.43 34.88 -24.48
CA PRO A 106 -18.06 35.37 -24.69
C PRO A 106 -17.97 36.58 -25.65
N PRO A 107 -16.81 37.25 -25.72
CA PRO A 107 -16.40 37.84 -26.99
C PRO A 107 -14.99 37.42 -27.45
N ASN A 108 -14.93 37.21 -28.76
CA ASN A 108 -13.78 36.86 -29.58
C ASN A 108 -13.00 38.15 -30.00
N PRO A 109 -11.92 38.08 -30.82
CA PRO A 109 -10.70 38.87 -30.65
C PRO A 109 -10.63 40.06 -31.63
N ASN A 110 -9.82 41.07 -31.32
CA ASN A 110 -9.14 41.90 -32.33
C ASN A 110 -8.04 42.75 -31.68
N ASP A 111 -6.83 42.53 -32.18
CA ASP A 111 -5.58 43.32 -32.09
C ASP A 111 -5.77 44.83 -32.45
N PRO A 112 -4.81 45.77 -32.19
CA PRO A 112 -3.36 45.56 -32.33
C PRO A 112 -2.37 46.30 -31.39
N ALA A 113 -1.18 45.69 -31.33
CA ALA A 113 0.17 46.18 -31.07
C ALA A 113 0.42 47.66 -30.72
N GLU A 114 1.19 47.89 -29.64
CA GLU A 114 2.29 48.86 -29.64
C GLU A 114 3.38 48.53 -28.61
N ILE A 115 4.61 48.89 -28.97
CA ILE A 115 5.92 48.55 -28.42
C ILE A 115 6.26 49.49 -27.26
N THR A 116 6.95 49.00 -26.20
CA THR A 116 8.08 49.73 -25.58
C THR A 116 8.78 48.89 -24.51
N ALA A 117 10.09 48.70 -24.70
CA ALA A 117 11.02 48.22 -23.70
C ALA A 117 11.53 49.42 -22.87
N SER A 118 11.65 49.26 -21.55
CA SER A 118 12.54 50.05 -20.69
C SER A 118 12.70 49.39 -19.32
N ASP A 119 13.95 49.09 -18.99
CA ASP A 119 14.48 48.79 -17.66
C ASP A 119 13.99 49.79 -16.58
N LYS A 120 13.68 49.28 -15.38
CA LYS A 120 14.43 49.58 -14.15
C LYS A 120 13.82 48.94 -12.91
N ASP A 121 14.69 48.19 -12.25
CA ASP A 121 14.78 47.87 -10.83
C ASP A 121 13.96 48.76 -9.87
N ASN A 122 13.10 48.12 -9.07
CA ASN A 122 12.73 48.61 -7.73
C ASN A 122 12.05 47.49 -6.93
N THR A 123 12.80 46.91 -6.00
CA THR A 123 12.25 46.26 -4.80
C THR A 123 11.90 47.40 -3.83
N PRO A 124 10.71 47.42 -3.17
CA PRO A 124 10.70 46.92 -1.80
C PRO A 124 9.37 46.29 -1.31
N GLN A 125 9.54 45.15 -0.64
CA GLN A 125 8.94 44.78 0.65
C GLN A 125 7.46 44.38 0.82
N HIS A 126 7.36 43.27 1.55
CA HIS A 126 6.37 42.89 2.56
C HIS A 126 5.14 42.05 2.18
N ALA A 127 5.11 40.91 2.88
CA ALA A 127 3.94 40.27 3.47
C ALA A 127 3.01 39.49 2.54
N ALA A 128 3.25 38.18 2.46
CA ALA A 128 2.33 37.21 3.08
C ALA A 128 3.00 35.83 3.04
N GLU A 129 3.38 35.34 4.21
CA GLU A 129 3.65 33.93 4.44
C GLU A 129 2.34 33.17 4.22
N GLY A 130 2.08 32.80 2.97
CA GLY A 130 1.11 31.77 2.63
C GLY A 130 1.83 30.44 2.74
N GLU A 131 1.71 29.76 3.89
CA GLU A 131 2.00 28.33 3.97
C GLU A 131 1.02 27.59 3.07
N THR A 132 1.30 27.55 1.76
CA THR A 132 0.65 26.63 0.85
C THR A 132 1.20 25.25 1.21
N HIS A 133 0.46 24.49 2.03
CA HIS A 133 0.79 23.09 2.25
C HIS A 133 0.93 22.41 0.88
N PRO A 134 2.13 21.93 0.52
CA PRO A 134 2.35 21.40 -0.82
C PRO A 134 1.53 20.13 -0.97
N THR A 135 0.79 20.04 -2.08
CA THR A 135 0.17 18.79 -2.54
C THR A 135 1.17 17.64 -2.41
N PRO A 136 0.76 16.43 -1.98
CA PRO A 136 1.66 15.30 -1.87
C PRO A 136 2.33 15.05 -3.22
N ARG A 137 3.61 15.41 -3.31
CA ARG A 137 4.36 15.39 -4.55
C ARG A 137 4.76 13.96 -4.85
N ASP A 138 4.58 13.52 -6.10
CA ASP A 138 5.02 12.19 -6.50
C ASP A 138 6.48 11.97 -6.09
N PRO A 139 6.79 10.92 -5.30
CA PRO A 139 8.11 10.76 -4.70
C PRO A 139 9.19 10.57 -5.75
N ILE A 140 8.81 10.02 -6.91
CA ILE A 140 9.74 9.83 -8.01
C ILE A 140 10.34 11.15 -8.53
N ARG A 141 9.70 12.29 -8.30
CA ARG A 141 10.22 13.60 -8.70
C ARG A 141 11.37 14.08 -7.80
N MET A 142 11.64 13.40 -6.69
CA MET A 142 12.81 13.68 -5.85
C MET A 142 14.12 13.37 -6.58
N PHE A 143 14.08 12.51 -7.61
CA PHE A 143 15.23 12.16 -8.46
C PHE A 143 15.42 13.10 -9.66
N GLY A 144 14.76 14.26 -9.65
CA GLY A 144 14.87 15.30 -10.68
C GLY A 144 13.65 15.43 -11.58
N ILE A 145 13.68 16.45 -12.43
CA ILE A 145 12.57 16.81 -13.33
C ILE A 145 12.40 15.77 -14.44
N LEU A 146 13.50 15.22 -14.94
CA LEU A 146 13.51 14.23 -16.02
C LEU A 146 13.74 12.81 -15.47
N VAL A 147 12.66 12.19 -15.01
CA VAL A 147 12.67 10.83 -14.47
C VAL A 147 12.77 9.79 -15.60
N PRO A 148 13.76 8.89 -15.61
CA PRO A 148 13.86 7.82 -16.60
C PRO A 148 12.64 6.89 -16.61
N PRO A 149 12.21 6.38 -17.77
CA PRO A 149 11.05 5.48 -17.85
C PRO A 149 11.24 4.21 -17.01
N ALA A 150 12.44 3.62 -16.98
CA ALA A 150 12.75 2.45 -16.16
C ALA A 150 12.55 2.69 -14.65
N LEU A 151 12.81 3.93 -14.18
CA LEU A 151 12.59 4.29 -12.78
C LEU A 151 11.09 4.40 -12.45
N ARG A 152 10.27 4.89 -13.40
CA ARG A 152 8.80 4.90 -13.26
C ARG A 152 8.22 3.49 -13.24
N THR A 153 8.72 2.61 -14.11
CA THR A 153 8.34 1.19 -14.13
C THR A 153 8.71 0.52 -12.80
N SER A 154 9.91 0.78 -12.29
CA SER A 154 10.35 0.29 -10.97
C SER A 154 9.40 0.73 -9.85
N GLN A 155 9.06 2.02 -9.82
CA GLN A 155 8.08 2.56 -8.86
C GLN A 155 6.73 1.84 -8.97
N ALA A 156 6.20 1.64 -10.18
CA ALA A 156 4.92 0.98 -10.38
C ALA A 156 4.92 -0.47 -9.84
N HIS A 157 6.01 -1.21 -10.03
CA HIS A 157 6.16 -2.57 -9.50
C HIS A 157 6.21 -2.59 -7.97
N PHE A 158 6.95 -1.67 -7.34
CA PHE A 158 6.99 -1.58 -5.87
C PHE A 158 5.67 -1.12 -5.28
N VAL A 159 5.00 -0.15 -5.91
CA VAL A 159 3.65 0.28 -5.50
C VAL A 159 2.69 -0.90 -5.55
N ARG A 160 2.68 -1.68 -6.64
CA ARG A 160 1.85 -2.89 -6.73
C ARG A 160 2.16 -3.90 -5.63
N ALA A 161 3.44 -4.09 -5.28
CA ALA A 161 3.85 -5.00 -4.21
C ALA A 161 3.31 -4.55 -2.83
N VAL A 162 3.43 -3.26 -2.52
CA VAL A 162 3.00 -2.67 -1.24
C VAL A 162 1.49 -2.55 -1.14
N GLU A 163 0.79 -2.22 -2.22
CA GLU A 163 -0.67 -2.06 -2.21
C GLU A 163 -1.43 -3.39 -2.24
N GLY A 164 -0.82 -4.46 -2.79
CA GLY A 164 -1.51 -5.74 -2.97
C GLY A 164 -0.94 -6.88 -2.11
N PRO A 165 0.13 -7.55 -2.55
CA PRO A 165 0.64 -8.75 -1.89
C PRO A 165 1.04 -8.57 -0.42
N VAL A 166 1.66 -7.45 -0.06
CA VAL A 166 2.13 -7.20 1.32
C VAL A 166 0.99 -7.23 2.35
N PRO A 167 -0.05 -6.37 2.25
CA PRO A 167 -1.14 -6.37 3.23
C PRO A 167 -1.89 -7.71 3.25
N ARG A 168 -2.09 -8.32 2.07
CA ARG A 168 -2.74 -9.63 1.94
C ARG A 168 -1.96 -10.72 2.68
N LEU A 169 -0.64 -10.79 2.49
CA LEU A 169 0.21 -11.77 3.18
C LEU A 169 0.18 -11.59 4.69
N ALA A 170 0.15 -10.35 5.17
CA ALA A 170 0.09 -10.07 6.59
C ALA A 170 -1.23 -10.57 7.20
N ASN A 171 -2.36 -10.33 6.53
CA ASN A 171 -3.68 -10.83 6.95
C ASN A 171 -3.74 -12.37 6.90
N LEU A 172 -3.32 -12.99 5.80
CA LEU A 172 -3.28 -14.45 5.65
C LEU A 172 -2.39 -15.11 6.72
N ALA A 173 -1.25 -14.50 7.05
CA ALA A 173 -0.38 -15.01 8.11
C ALA A 173 -1.02 -14.88 9.51
N ALA A 174 -1.90 -13.90 9.73
CA ALA A 174 -2.65 -13.79 10.97
C ALA A 174 -3.76 -14.86 11.04
N GLU A 175 -4.50 -15.05 9.95
CA GLU A 175 -5.55 -16.07 9.83
C GLU A 175 -5.02 -17.50 9.97
N LEU A 176 -3.88 -17.81 9.32
CA LEU A 176 -3.23 -19.12 9.45
C LEU A 176 -2.89 -19.42 10.92
N ARG A 177 -2.33 -18.45 11.66
CA ARG A 177 -2.03 -18.62 13.09
C ARG A 177 -3.29 -18.83 13.93
N ALA A 178 -4.38 -18.13 13.62
CA ALA A 178 -5.64 -18.30 14.32
C ALA A 178 -6.20 -19.73 14.11
N LEU A 179 -6.19 -20.22 12.87
CA LEU A 179 -6.61 -21.58 12.54
C LEU A 179 -5.73 -22.64 13.19
N GLU A 180 -4.40 -22.45 13.24
CA GLU A 180 -3.49 -23.37 13.91
C GLU A 180 -3.84 -23.53 15.40
N ILE A 181 -4.23 -22.44 16.07
CA ILE A 181 -4.70 -22.46 17.46
C ILE A 181 -5.99 -23.28 17.57
N GLU A 182 -6.95 -23.06 16.67
CA GLU A 182 -8.23 -23.79 16.66
C GLU A 182 -8.05 -25.28 16.39
N ILE A 183 -7.23 -25.65 15.41
CA ILE A 183 -6.85 -27.04 15.12
C ILE A 183 -6.19 -27.67 16.34
N GLY A 184 -5.29 -26.93 17.01
CA GLY A 184 -4.67 -27.37 18.25
C GLY A 184 -5.68 -27.64 19.37
N ARG A 185 -6.71 -26.81 19.50
CA ARG A 185 -7.81 -26.98 20.48
C ARG A 185 -8.70 -28.18 20.10
N ALA A 186 -9.09 -28.30 18.84
CA ALA A 186 -9.90 -29.41 18.33
C ALA A 186 -9.19 -30.76 18.56
N ARG A 187 -7.90 -30.85 18.23
CA ARG A 187 -7.08 -32.05 18.50
C ARG A 187 -7.05 -32.43 19.97
N LYS A 188 -6.94 -31.45 20.88
CA LYS A 188 -7.00 -31.69 22.33
C LYS A 188 -8.38 -32.20 22.77
N ALA A 189 -9.46 -31.64 22.23
CA ALA A 189 -10.83 -32.07 22.53
C ALA A 189 -11.09 -33.52 22.09
N VAL A 190 -10.67 -33.89 20.88
CA VAL A 190 -10.78 -35.27 20.36
C VAL A 190 -10.02 -36.26 21.25
N ARG A 191 -8.80 -35.90 21.70
CA ARG A 191 -8.00 -36.73 22.62
C ARG A 191 -8.70 -36.92 23.98
N LYS A 192 -9.30 -35.85 24.53
CA LYS A 192 -10.03 -35.92 25.81
C LYS A 192 -11.25 -36.85 25.72
N CYS A 193 -12.01 -36.81 24.63
CA CYS A 193 -13.15 -37.71 24.42
C CYS A 193 -12.74 -39.18 24.17
N GLY A 194 -11.52 -39.43 23.69
CA GLY A 194 -10.98 -40.78 23.48
C GLY A 194 -10.23 -41.38 24.67
N GLY A 195 -9.69 -40.55 25.57
CA GLY A 195 -8.83 -40.99 26.68
C GLY A 195 -9.52 -41.21 28.03
N GLY A 196 -10.80 -40.89 28.17
CA GLY A 196 -11.55 -41.00 29.44
C GLY A 196 -12.00 -42.42 29.83
N GLY A 197 -11.42 -43.48 29.25
CA GLY A 197 -11.86 -44.87 29.43
C GLY A 197 -10.84 -45.81 30.08
N GLY A 198 -9.73 -45.29 30.63
CA GLY A 198 -8.68 -46.14 31.18
C GLY A 198 -7.91 -45.49 32.32
N GLU A 199 -8.52 -45.41 33.50
CA GLU A 199 -7.84 -45.43 34.80
C GLU A 199 -8.88 -45.64 35.90
N ALA A 200 -9.09 -46.91 36.26
CA ALA A 200 -9.61 -47.38 37.55
C ALA A 200 -9.07 -48.80 37.78
#